data_AF-A0A538AUU8-F1
#
_entry.id   AF-A0A538AUU8-F1
#
_cell.length_a   1.000
_cell.length_b   1.000
_cell.length_c   1.000
_cell.angle_alpha   90.00
_cell.angle_beta   90.00
_cell.angle_gamma   90.00
#
_symmetry.space_group_name_H-M   'P 1'
#
loop_
_entity.id
_entity.type
_entity.pdbx_description
1 polymer ?
#
loop_
_entity_poly.entity_id
_entity_poly.type
_entity_poly.pdbx_seq_one_letter_code
_entity_poly.pdbx_strand_id
1 'polypeptide(L)'
;MVVTGWLGGAAGGLALSRADPHVVAQAVGSGWGHELLGAHFRPAARVGEGQALAGGGATAMIDVSDGLTLDLWRLCRESGVGAAVRLADVPVHPALFELAGV
;
A
#
# COMPACT_ATOMS: atom_id res chain seq x y z
N MET A 1 8.98 -0.25 -14.24
CA MET A 1 8.69 -0.39 -12.80
C MET A 1 7.18 -0.49 -12.63
N VAL A 2 6.71 -1.39 -11.78
CA VAL A 2 5.29 -1.59 -11.47
C VAL A 2 5.14 -1.80 -9.96
N VAL A 3 3.94 -1.60 -9.43
CA VAL A 3 3.55 -1.99 -8.07
C VAL A 3 2.29 -2.86 -8.15
N THR A 4 2.08 -3.72 -7.16
CA THR A 4 0.89 -4.57 -7.07
C THR A 4 -0.11 -3.98 -6.09
N GLY A 5 -1.40 -3.97 -6.46
CA GLY A 5 -2.48 -3.47 -5.61
C GLY A 5 -2.42 -1.97 -5.32
N TRP A 6 -3.02 -1.60 -4.19
CA TRP A 6 -3.17 -0.22 -3.73
C TRP A 6 -2.18 0.12 -2.62
N LEU A 7 -1.67 1.35 -2.62
CA LEU A 7 -0.74 1.88 -1.63
C LEU A 7 -1.45 2.74 -0.57
N GLY A 8 -0.88 2.75 0.63
CA GLY A 8 -1.34 3.58 1.75
C GLY A 8 -2.48 2.97 2.59
N GLY A 9 -3.13 1.90 2.14
CA GLY A 9 -4.24 1.27 2.87
C GLY A 9 -3.89 0.87 4.31
N ALA A 10 -2.73 0.21 4.51
CA ALA A 10 -2.27 -0.18 5.85
C ALA A 10 -1.95 1.02 6.75
N ALA A 11 -1.37 2.09 6.20
CA ALA A 11 -1.13 3.32 6.94
C ALA A 11 -2.44 4.01 7.34
N GLY A 12 -3.43 4.02 6.44
CA GLY A 12 -4.80 4.47 6.73
C GLY A 12 -5.48 3.64 7.80
N GLY A 13 -5.34 2.31 7.75
CA GLY A 13 -5.89 1.42 8.79
C GLY A 13 -5.25 1.62 10.16
N LEU A 14 -3.94 1.85 10.21
CA LEU A 14 -3.25 2.22 11.45
C LEU A 14 -3.76 3.56 11.98
N ALA A 15 -3.85 4.59 11.13
CA ALA A 15 -4.36 5.90 11.50
C ALA A 15 -5.80 5.80 12.05
N LEU A 16 -6.67 5.06 11.34
CA LEU A 16 -8.03 4.80 11.79
C LEU A 16 -8.07 4.07 13.13
N SER A 17 -7.24 3.03 13.33
CA SER A 17 -7.19 2.29 14.61
C SER A 17 -6.80 3.14 15.83
N ARG A 18 -6.19 4.30 15.59
CA ARG A 18 -5.75 5.27 16.60
C ARG A 18 -6.61 6.53 16.64
N ALA A 19 -7.64 6.62 15.80
CA ALA A 19 -8.56 7.75 15.74
C ALA A 19 -9.49 7.79 16.97
N ASP A 20 -10.29 8.85 17.07
CA ASP A 20 -11.31 8.97 18.11
C ASP A 20 -12.26 7.75 18.09
N PRO A 21 -12.64 7.18 19.25
CA PRO A 21 -13.53 6.02 19.31
C PRO A 21 -14.85 6.19 18.57
N HIS A 22 -15.37 7.42 18.46
CA HIS A 22 -16.58 7.70 17.68
C HIS A 22 -16.34 7.50 16.18
N VAL A 23 -15.21 7.99 15.66
CA VAL A 23 -14.80 7.80 14.26
C VAL A 23 -14.57 6.32 13.98
N VAL A 24 -13.88 5.61 14.89
CA VAL A 24 -13.66 4.17 14.76
C VAL A 24 -14.99 3.41 14.72
N ALA A 25 -15.91 3.71 15.63
CA ALA A 25 -17.22 3.05 15.67
C ALA A 25 -18.01 3.27 14.37
N GLN A 26 -17.98 4.48 13.80
CA GLN A 26 -18.61 4.77 12.52
C GLN A 26 -17.92 4.00 11.36
N ALA A 27 -16.59 3.99 11.33
CA ALA A 27 -15.81 3.37 10.26
C ALA A 27 -15.93 1.84 10.25
N VAL A 28 -15.97 1.20 11.42
CA VAL A 28 -16.14 -0.26 11.54
C VAL A 28 -17.49 -0.71 10.97
N GLY A 29 -18.52 0.13 10.99
CA GLY A 29 -19.80 -0.16 10.33
C GLY A 29 -19.80 0.04 8.81
N SER A 30 -18.72 0.59 8.23
CA SER A 30 -18.65 1.02 6.83
C SER A 30 -17.79 0.10 5.96
N GLY A 31 -17.98 0.12 4.64
CA GLY A 31 -17.13 -0.62 3.70
C GLY A 31 -15.68 -0.13 3.69
N TRP A 32 -15.48 1.19 3.62
CA TRP A 32 -14.15 1.81 3.54
C TRP A 32 -13.32 1.56 4.81
N GLY A 33 -13.95 1.58 5.98
CA GLY A 33 -13.25 1.29 7.24
C GLY A 33 -12.81 -0.16 7.33
N HIS A 34 -13.65 -1.11 6.89
CA HIS A 34 -13.25 -2.52 6.80
C HIS A 34 -12.07 -2.73 5.84
N GLU A 35 -12.04 -2.05 4.70
CA GLU A 35 -10.93 -2.14 3.75
C GLU A 35 -9.61 -1.66 4.36
N LEU A 36 -9.59 -0.49 4.99
CA LEU A 36 -8.38 0.07 5.61
C LEU A 36 -7.91 -0.77 6.81
N LEU A 37 -8.81 -1.14 7.73
CA LEU A 37 -8.48 -1.99 8.87
C LEU A 37 -8.00 -3.38 8.41
N GLY A 38 -8.64 -3.93 7.38
CA GLY A 38 -8.22 -5.18 6.74
C GLY A 38 -6.82 -5.08 6.16
N ALA A 39 -6.50 -4.02 5.42
CA ALA A 39 -5.17 -3.78 4.87
C ALA A 39 -4.08 -3.68 5.95
N HIS A 40 -4.41 -3.18 7.14
CA HIS A 40 -3.47 -3.08 8.26
C HIS A 40 -3.31 -4.37 9.06
N PHE A 41 -4.43 -4.98 9.51
CA PHE A 41 -4.40 -6.13 10.41
C PHE A 41 -4.32 -7.48 9.70
N ARG A 42 -4.69 -7.55 8.42
CA ARG A 42 -4.71 -8.77 7.61
C ARG A 42 -4.18 -8.51 6.19
N PRO A 43 -2.95 -8.03 6.04
CA PRO A 43 -2.37 -7.83 4.71
C PRO A 43 -2.29 -9.17 3.96
N ALA A 44 -2.68 -9.15 2.68
CA ALA A 44 -2.59 -10.30 1.80
C ALA A 44 -1.23 -10.32 1.07
N ALA A 45 -0.46 -11.39 1.25
CA ALA A 45 0.81 -11.58 0.55
C ALA A 45 0.59 -11.79 -0.96
N ARG A 46 1.40 -11.12 -1.78
CA ARG A 46 1.29 -11.08 -3.25
C ARG A 46 2.15 -12.15 -3.94
N VAL A 47 2.06 -13.40 -3.46
CA VAL A 47 2.95 -14.50 -3.90
C VAL A 47 2.73 -14.85 -5.36
N GLY A 48 1.47 -14.97 -5.79
CA GLY A 48 1.14 -15.32 -7.17
C GLY A 48 1.55 -14.24 -8.16
N GLU A 49 1.35 -12.97 -7.80
CA GLU A 49 1.79 -11.83 -8.61
C GLU A 49 3.32 -11.80 -8.72
N GLY A 50 4.05 -12.08 -7.63
CA GLY A 50 5.51 -12.16 -7.66
C GLY A 50 6.03 -13.25 -8.60
N GLN A 51 5.42 -14.44 -8.58
CA GLN A 51 5.77 -15.53 -9.50
C GLN A 51 5.48 -15.17 -10.96
N ALA A 52 4.31 -14.56 -11.23
CA ALA A 52 3.94 -14.13 -12.57
C ALA A 52 4.89 -13.06 -13.12
N LEU A 53 5.28 -12.08 -12.30
CA LEU A 53 6.21 -11.02 -12.69
C LEU A 53 7.62 -11.57 -12.95
N ALA A 54 8.11 -12.51 -12.13
CA ALA A 54 9.38 -13.19 -12.37
C ALA A 54 9.38 -13.91 -13.73
N GLY A 55 8.32 -14.68 -14.02
CA GLY A 55 8.15 -15.34 -15.31
C GLY A 55 7.96 -14.37 -16.49
N GLY A 56 7.44 -13.18 -16.21
CA GLY A 56 7.22 -12.09 -17.17
C GLY A 56 8.44 -11.20 -17.43
N GLY A 57 9.60 -11.51 -16.83
CA GLY A 57 10.85 -10.79 -17.09
C GLY A 57 11.17 -9.64 -16.11
N ALA A 58 10.53 -9.59 -14.93
CA ALA A 58 10.98 -8.69 -13.87
C ALA A 58 12.42 -9.04 -13.46
N THR A 59 13.33 -8.06 -13.53
CA THR A 59 14.76 -8.27 -13.24
C THR A 59 15.13 -8.04 -11.78
N ALA A 60 14.27 -7.35 -11.02
CA ALA A 60 14.41 -7.12 -9.59
C ALA A 60 13.02 -6.83 -8.99
N MET A 61 12.79 -7.27 -7.75
CA MET A 61 11.53 -7.07 -7.04
C MET A 61 11.80 -6.91 -5.54
N ILE A 62 10.96 -6.13 -4.86
CA ILE A 62 10.91 -6.00 -3.40
C ILE A 62 9.44 -5.80 -3.00
N ASP A 63 9.06 -6.27 -1.81
CA ASP A 63 7.77 -5.91 -1.21
C ASP A 63 7.81 -4.47 -0.67
N VAL A 64 6.63 -3.88 -0.42
CA VAL A 64 6.51 -2.53 0.14
C VAL A 64 5.97 -2.63 1.55
N SER A 65 6.82 -2.32 2.53
CA SER A 65 6.52 -2.45 3.96
C SER A 65 6.77 -1.14 4.70
N ASP A 66 7.93 -0.51 4.48
CA ASP A 66 8.32 0.77 5.09
C ASP A 66 7.87 1.99 4.25
N GLY A 67 7.14 1.72 3.18
CA GLY A 67 6.63 2.71 2.24
C GLY A 67 7.45 2.79 0.96
N LEU A 68 6.76 3.19 -0.13
CA LEU A 68 7.28 3.14 -1.49
C LEU A 68 8.64 3.82 -1.65
N THR A 69 8.83 4.99 -1.03
CA THR A 69 10.08 5.76 -1.17
C THR A 69 11.29 5.02 -0.63
N LEU A 70 11.19 4.42 0.56
CA LEU A 70 12.33 3.75 1.19
C LEU A 70 12.65 2.43 0.48
N ASP A 71 11.63 1.64 0.17
CA ASP A 71 11.83 0.34 -0.48
C ASP A 71 12.28 0.49 -1.94
N LEU A 72 11.79 1.51 -2.65
CA LEU A 72 12.31 1.87 -3.98
C LEU A 72 13.77 2.32 -3.91
N TRP A 73 14.14 3.13 -2.90
CA TRP A 73 15.54 3.52 -2.70
C TRP A 73 16.43 2.31 -2.46
N ARG A 74 16.01 1.35 -1.62
CA ARG A 74 16.73 0.09 -1.36
C ARG A 74 16.93 -0.69 -2.66
N LEU A 75 15.86 -0.87 -3.45
CA LEU A 75 15.91 -1.58 -4.73
C LEU A 75 16.85 -0.90 -5.73
N CYS A 76 16.74 0.42 -5.88
CA CYS A 76 17.60 1.23 -6.75
C CYS A 76 19.07 1.15 -6.36
N ARG A 77 19.36 1.26 -5.05
CA ARG A 77 20.72 1.18 -4.50
C ARG A 77 21.37 -0.17 -4.82
N GLU A 78 20.70 -1.28 -4.53
CA GLU A 78 21.25 -2.62 -4.80
C GLU A 78 21.36 -2.92 -6.30
N SER A 79 20.55 -2.26 -7.12
CA SER A 79 20.60 -2.38 -8.58
C SER A 79 21.58 -1.41 -9.26
N GLY A 80 22.16 -0.45 -8.52
CA GLY A 80 23.06 0.57 -9.09
C GLY A 80 22.39 1.57 -10.03
N VAL A 81 21.08 1.83 -9.86
CA VAL A 81 20.29 2.72 -10.72
C VAL A 81 19.51 3.77 -9.91
N GLY A 82 18.87 4.72 -10.60
CA GLY A 82 17.86 5.61 -10.02
C GLY A 82 16.45 5.30 -10.54
N ALA A 83 15.44 5.93 -9.95
CA ALA A 83 14.05 5.84 -10.41
C ALA A 83 13.37 7.22 -10.41
N ALA A 84 12.49 7.42 -11.39
CA ALA A 84 11.58 8.57 -11.46
C ALA A 84 10.15 8.08 -11.33
N VAL A 85 9.40 8.62 -10.37
CA VAL A 85 8.01 8.26 -10.10
C VAL A 85 7.11 9.43 -10.49
N ARG A 86 6.12 9.17 -11.34
CA ARG A 86 5.03 10.13 -11.58
C ARG A 86 3.97 9.91 -10.52
N LEU A 87 3.73 10.91 -9.68
CA LEU A 87 2.74 10.79 -8.58
C LEU A 87 1.34 10.47 -9.08
N ALA A 88 0.96 10.95 -10.27
CA ALA A 88 -0.35 10.68 -10.87
C ALA A 88 -0.59 9.20 -11.21
N ASP A 89 0.46 8.38 -11.30
CA ASP A 89 0.35 6.94 -11.57
C ASP A 89 0.37 6.09 -10.30
N VAL A 90 0.59 6.70 -9.13
CA VAL A 90 0.67 5.97 -7.87
C VAL A 90 -0.74 5.49 -7.51
N PRO A 91 -1.00 4.18 -7.40
CA PRO A 91 -2.33 3.67 -7.09
C PRO A 91 -2.61 3.88 -5.61
N VAL A 92 -3.22 5.02 -5.27
CA VAL A 92 -3.63 5.34 -3.89
C VAL A 92 -4.89 4.57 -3.53
N HIS A 93 -4.91 3.95 -2.35
CA HIS A 93 -6.07 3.20 -1.88
C HIS A 93 -7.30 4.12 -1.77
N PRO A 94 -8.43 3.83 -2.46
CA PRO A 94 -9.55 4.76 -2.58
C PRO A 94 -10.21 5.09 -1.23
N ALA A 95 -10.30 4.13 -0.31
CA ALA A 95 -10.81 4.36 1.05
C ALA A 95 -10.05 5.44 1.85
N LEU A 96 -8.84 5.85 1.44
CA LEU A 96 -8.13 6.97 2.07
C LEU A 96 -8.84 8.31 1.85
N PHE A 97 -9.60 8.48 0.78
CA PHE A 97 -10.36 9.70 0.52
C PHE A 97 -11.54 9.86 1.50
N GLU A 98 -12.14 8.75 1.93
CA GLU A 98 -13.18 8.73 2.97
C GLU A 98 -12.58 9.08 4.33
N LEU A 99 -11.42 8.50 4.66
CA LEU A 99 -10.70 8.79 5.91
C LEU A 99 -10.28 10.27 6.01
N ALA A 100 -9.95 10.92 4.89
CA ALA A 100 -9.59 12.33 4.89
C ALA A 100 -10.79 13.27 5.11
N GLY A 101 -12.01 12.76 4.95
CA GLY A 101 -13.26 13.50 5.11
C GLY A 101 -13.89 13.40 6.50
N VAL A 102 -13.31 12.60 7.41
CA VAL A 102 -13.79 12.38 8.79
C VAL A 102 -12.92 13.05 9.83
#